data_AF-A0AAD7J841-F1
#
_entry.id   AF-A0AAD7J841-F1
#
_cell.length_a   1.000
_cell.length_b   1.000
_cell.length_c   1.000
_cell.angle_alpha   90.00
_cell.angle_beta   90.00
_cell.angle_gamma   90.00
#
_symmetry.space_group_name_H-M   'P 1'
#
loop_
_entity.id
_entity.type
_entity.pdbx_description
1 polymer ?
#
loop_
_entity_poly.entity_id
_entity_poly.type
_entity_poly.pdbx_seq_one_letter_code
_entity_poly.pdbx_strand_id
1 'polypeptide(L)'
;MQNAWRQMNYAGLGPRVATPVAWLTAVSKHPTVSRIVYPLYWLSSFVLTILARTAFITIPLYLFRYIYLYFWDYWTFYFPDGLFLPAWPTPRTRLVVLMATVPTWGVCMAVGVVLWAVLKVLFAFSVQWVARRRRGGGDYELASPTEHLGARKRTQRRRPALLWMNVLWLASFFGFVSLALSGLYMFETYEFADDYRYKRDIELALREPKQSGYHDGTKVFVAVMFNNNIDILPYWIKEFTKVIYYLGSDNVFISIVEGNSWDGTAEMLDDWKGTLDGLGVRHRILTRDKTVTRPADMSTGPGRIQFLSDTRNLALAPLVEHGGYDVVLFSNDVLIEAESVVELLKTKNGEWDMVCGLDMGRWGLYDAWVIRDRLGRLVSSLWPYFLEDAGMEAVMHDEPAPVFTCWNGIVAFRADPMLPPSLRTPGGLSTAPLSRPLPETHPAYPQPAGLTPAATPPLKFRLSGDKECFSSESFNFPYDLRRQFDMQRIYLNPRVINAYEWKYYVWWKWITRHWVVRWWMRDVEKGNGMQFAKMVIGDAKRVWTWDGGECHPW
;
A
#
# COMPACT_ATOMS: atom_id res chain seq x y z
N MET A 1 -65.56 14.02 41.34
CA MET A 1 -67.00 14.36 41.55
C MET A 1 -67.53 14.84 40.21
N GLN A 2 -68.08 13.90 39.42
CA GLN A 2 -69.52 13.61 39.35
C GLN A 2 -70.33 14.68 38.62
N ASN A 3 -70.93 14.22 37.52
CA ASN A 3 -72.22 14.63 36.95
C ASN A 3 -72.21 15.88 36.06
N ALA A 4 -72.38 15.72 34.74
CA ALA A 4 -73.61 15.36 34.01
C ALA A 4 -74.27 16.64 33.46
N TRP A 5 -74.24 16.83 32.14
CA TRP A 5 -75.41 16.72 31.26
C TRP A 5 -76.48 17.79 31.46
N ARG A 6 -76.75 18.50 30.35
CA ARG A 6 -77.95 19.28 30.02
C ARG A 6 -78.14 20.59 30.78
N GLN A 7 -77.96 21.70 30.07
CA GLN A 7 -79.11 22.52 29.67
C GLN A 7 -78.87 23.21 28.32
N MET A 8 -79.86 23.03 27.44
CA MET A 8 -80.35 23.97 26.42
C MET A 8 -79.57 24.19 25.12
N ASN A 9 -79.86 23.28 24.17
CA ASN A 9 -80.20 23.68 22.80
C ASN A 9 -81.30 24.75 22.81
N TYR A 10 -81.10 25.88 22.13
CA TYR A 10 -82.03 26.45 21.14
C TYR A 10 -81.32 27.55 20.32
N ALA A 11 -81.55 27.51 19.00
CA ALA A 11 -81.29 28.53 17.96
C ALA A 11 -79.86 28.67 17.36
N GLY A 12 -79.58 27.85 16.34
CA GLY A 12 -79.35 28.36 14.97
C GLY A 12 -77.94 28.80 14.54
N LEU A 13 -77.48 28.16 13.44
CA LEU A 13 -76.40 28.53 12.50
C LEU A 13 -74.98 27.98 12.82
N GLY A 14 -74.52 27.08 11.93
CA GLY A 14 -73.37 26.19 12.10
C GLY A 14 -71.97 26.75 11.75
N PRO A 15 -70.91 25.95 11.97
CA PRO A 15 -69.53 26.42 11.83
C PRO A 15 -68.98 26.16 10.43
N ARG A 16 -68.57 27.22 9.72
CA ARG A 16 -67.58 27.11 8.63
C ARG A 16 -66.19 27.21 9.23
N VAL A 17 -65.43 26.13 9.13
CA VAL A 17 -64.00 26.08 9.49
C VAL A 17 -63.21 26.91 8.47
N ALA A 18 -62.70 28.07 8.90
CA ALA A 18 -61.82 28.91 8.10
C ALA A 18 -60.38 28.37 8.13
N THR A 19 -59.80 28.15 6.95
CA THR A 19 -58.41 27.69 6.77
C THR A 19 -57.38 28.76 7.15
N PRO A 20 -56.13 28.39 7.51
CA PRO A 20 -55.10 29.29 8.09
C PRO A 20 -54.72 30.52 7.24
N VAL A 21 -55.05 30.53 5.94
CA VAL A 21 -54.80 31.65 5.01
C VAL A 21 -55.74 32.84 5.27
N ALA A 22 -56.93 32.60 5.84
CA ALA A 22 -57.88 33.66 6.17
C ALA A 22 -57.44 34.48 7.41
N TRP A 23 -56.65 33.90 8.30
CA TRP A 23 -56.12 34.60 9.48
C TRP A 23 -54.98 35.57 9.12
N LEU A 24 -54.14 35.22 8.14
CA LEU A 24 -53.04 36.08 7.67
C LEU A 24 -53.53 37.31 6.87
N THR A 25 -54.71 37.23 6.25
CA THR A 25 -55.30 38.36 5.53
C THR A 25 -56.03 39.33 6.48
N ALA A 26 -56.59 38.85 7.58
CA ALA A 26 -57.27 39.68 8.59
C ALA A 26 -56.33 40.54 9.45
N VAL A 27 -55.07 40.12 9.64
CA VAL A 27 -54.05 40.86 10.43
C VAL A 27 -53.40 42.02 9.62
N SER A 28 -53.66 42.11 8.31
CA SER A 28 -53.04 43.12 7.42
C SER A 28 -53.64 44.54 7.51
N LYS A 29 -54.68 44.77 8.33
CA LYS A 29 -55.39 46.06 8.44
C LYS A 29 -54.96 46.97 9.61
N HIS A 30 -53.91 46.62 10.37
CA HIS A 30 -53.34 47.50 11.40
C HIS A 30 -52.00 48.14 10.96
N PRO A 31 -51.87 49.49 10.96
CA PRO A 31 -50.72 50.21 10.39
C PRO A 31 -49.39 50.01 11.14
N THR A 32 -49.40 49.45 12.36
CA THR A 32 -48.21 49.11 13.14
C THR A 32 -47.65 47.72 12.85
N VAL A 33 -48.49 46.77 12.41
CA VAL A 33 -48.05 45.40 12.07
C VAL A 33 -47.37 45.36 10.69
N SER A 34 -47.79 46.21 9.75
CA SER A 34 -47.20 46.24 8.40
C SER A 34 -45.76 46.78 8.37
N ARG A 35 -45.37 47.69 9.28
CA ARG A 35 -44.03 48.29 9.34
C ARG A 35 -42.92 47.31 9.75
N ILE A 36 -43.24 46.20 10.40
CA ILE A 36 -42.27 45.17 10.85
C ILE A 36 -42.37 43.91 9.99
N VAL A 37 -43.59 43.50 9.63
CA VAL A 37 -43.83 42.27 8.86
C VAL A 37 -43.37 42.39 7.40
N TYR A 38 -43.55 43.55 6.75
CA TYR A 38 -43.10 43.72 5.37
C TYR A 38 -41.57 43.69 5.21
N PRO A 39 -40.77 44.39 6.05
CA PRO A 39 -39.31 44.29 5.99
C PRO A 39 -38.80 42.89 6.32
N LEU A 40 -39.40 42.19 7.30
CA LEU A 40 -39.05 40.80 7.62
C LEU A 40 -39.39 39.84 6.46
N TYR A 41 -40.54 40.02 5.81
CA TYR A 41 -40.91 39.26 4.62
C TYR A 41 -39.96 39.54 3.44
N TRP A 42 -39.62 40.81 3.22
CA TRP A 42 -38.70 41.20 2.15
C TRP A 42 -37.28 40.69 2.42
N LEU A 43 -36.80 40.79 3.66
CA LEU A 43 -35.51 40.26 4.11
C LEU A 43 -35.47 38.73 4.00
N SER A 44 -36.49 38.03 4.47
CA SER A 44 -36.58 36.55 4.35
C SER A 44 -36.68 36.09 2.90
N SER A 45 -37.47 36.76 2.05
CA SER A 45 -37.54 36.48 0.61
C SER A 45 -36.21 36.79 -0.10
N PHE A 46 -35.55 37.88 0.27
CA PHE A 46 -34.23 38.25 -0.26
C PHE A 46 -33.17 37.23 0.14
N VAL A 47 -33.12 36.84 1.41
CA VAL A 47 -32.24 35.79 1.95
C VAL A 47 -32.52 34.44 1.29
N LEU A 48 -33.78 34.02 1.18
CA LEU A 48 -34.16 32.78 0.51
C LEU A 48 -33.81 32.79 -0.98
N THR A 49 -33.92 33.95 -1.65
CA THR A 49 -33.52 34.10 -3.05
C THR A 49 -32.00 34.01 -3.21
N ILE A 50 -31.23 34.62 -2.31
CA ILE A 50 -29.78 34.51 -2.29
C ILE A 50 -29.38 33.06 -1.99
N LEU A 51 -29.95 32.43 -0.97
CA LEU A 51 -29.69 31.03 -0.62
C LEU A 51 -30.03 30.09 -1.78
N ALA A 52 -31.17 30.26 -2.45
CA ALA A 52 -31.51 29.47 -3.62
C ALA A 52 -30.57 29.72 -4.82
N ARG A 53 -30.06 30.94 -4.96
CA ARG A 53 -29.08 31.31 -5.99
C ARG A 53 -27.66 30.91 -5.64
N THR A 54 -27.30 30.68 -4.38
CA THR A 54 -25.95 30.23 -4.00
C THR A 54 -25.91 28.74 -3.69
N ALA A 55 -27.05 28.10 -3.42
CA ALA A 55 -27.19 26.68 -3.13
C ALA A 55 -26.50 25.77 -4.15
N PHE A 56 -26.53 26.12 -5.44
CA PHE A 56 -25.89 25.33 -6.48
C PHE A 56 -24.35 25.32 -6.39
N ILE A 57 -23.74 26.22 -5.62
CA ILE A 57 -22.31 26.29 -5.33
C ILE A 57 -22.02 25.81 -3.90
N THR A 58 -22.81 26.30 -2.93
CA THR A 58 -22.55 26.04 -1.51
C THR A 58 -22.83 24.58 -1.12
N ILE A 59 -23.87 23.95 -1.70
CA ILE A 59 -24.18 22.54 -1.39
C ILE A 59 -23.07 21.60 -1.90
N PRO A 60 -22.60 21.67 -3.17
CA PRO A 60 -21.50 20.83 -3.62
C PRO A 60 -20.22 21.03 -2.82
N LEU A 61 -19.87 22.27 -2.46
CA LEU A 61 -18.67 22.56 -1.66
C LEU A 61 -18.78 22.03 -0.24
N TYR A 62 -19.94 22.20 0.41
CA TYR A 62 -20.19 21.64 1.73
C TYR A 62 -20.12 20.12 1.71
N LEU A 63 -20.72 19.49 0.69
CA LEU A 63 -20.69 18.04 0.52
C LEU A 63 -19.26 17.54 0.29
N PHE A 64 -18.47 18.21 -0.56
CA PHE A 64 -17.07 17.87 -0.77
C PHE A 64 -16.29 17.95 0.54
N ARG A 65 -16.44 19.05 1.29
CA ARG A 65 -15.79 19.22 2.59
C ARG A 65 -16.23 18.14 3.58
N TYR A 66 -17.51 17.80 3.63
CA TYR A 66 -18.02 16.76 4.51
C TYR A 66 -17.41 15.39 4.19
N ILE A 67 -17.38 15.01 2.90
CA ILE A 67 -16.78 13.75 2.44
C ILE A 67 -15.26 13.74 2.75
N TYR A 68 -14.57 14.85 2.48
CA TYR A 68 -13.15 14.98 2.79
C TYR A 68 -12.88 14.80 4.29
N LEU A 69 -13.65 15.48 5.15
CA LEU A 69 -13.52 15.37 6.59
C LEU A 69 -13.85 13.96 7.07
N TYR A 70 -14.86 13.31 6.50
CA TYR A 70 -15.17 11.91 6.80
C TYR A 70 -13.97 10.99 6.52
N PHE A 71 -13.36 11.08 5.33
CA PHE A 71 -12.18 10.27 5.01
C PHE A 71 -10.95 10.66 5.83
N TRP A 72 -10.80 11.94 6.18
CA TRP A 72 -9.74 12.42 7.05
C TRP A 72 -9.90 11.90 8.50
N ASP A 73 -11.12 11.90 9.03
CA ASP A 73 -11.42 11.39 10.36
C ASP A 73 -11.29 9.86 10.38
N TYR A 74 -11.74 9.18 9.32
CA TYR A 74 -11.48 7.76 9.12
C TYR A 74 -9.97 7.47 9.13
N TRP A 75 -9.19 8.25 8.36
CA TRP A 75 -7.74 8.15 8.34
C TRP A 75 -7.14 8.31 9.75
N THR A 76 -7.46 9.41 10.44
CA THR A 76 -6.86 9.70 11.76
C THR A 76 -7.33 8.73 12.85
N PHE A 77 -8.51 8.12 12.70
CA PHE A 77 -9.00 7.10 13.63
C PHE A 77 -8.19 5.80 13.53
N TYR A 78 -7.96 5.29 12.30
CA TYR A 78 -7.21 4.04 12.10
C TYR A 78 -5.69 4.24 12.10
N PHE A 79 -5.24 5.45 11.73
CA PHE A 79 -3.84 5.83 11.60
C PHE A 79 -3.60 7.18 12.31
N PRO A 80 -3.59 7.18 13.65
CA PRO A 80 -3.43 8.40 14.43
C PRO A 80 -2.17 9.17 14.06
N ASP A 81 -2.23 10.49 14.21
CA ASP A 81 -1.12 11.39 13.89
C ASP A 81 0.18 10.95 14.57
N GLY A 82 1.25 10.85 13.79
CA GLY A 82 2.54 10.34 14.26
C GLY A 82 2.71 8.82 14.18
N LEU A 83 1.69 8.05 13.78
CA LEU A 83 1.87 6.62 13.56
C LEU A 83 2.91 6.34 12.48
N PHE A 84 2.93 7.12 11.40
CA PHE A 84 3.84 6.91 10.27
C PHE A 84 4.82 8.07 10.03
N LEU A 85 4.81 9.13 10.83
CA LEU A 85 5.71 10.27 10.61
C LEU A 85 7.13 9.95 11.12
N PRO A 86 8.20 10.20 10.36
CA PRO A 86 8.23 11.03 9.14
C PRO A 86 8.05 10.26 7.83
N ALA A 87 8.01 8.93 7.84
CA ALA A 87 7.94 8.09 6.63
C ALA A 87 6.70 8.32 5.76
N TRP A 88 5.61 8.80 6.35
CA TRP A 88 4.40 9.21 5.66
C TRP A 88 4.01 10.66 5.98
N PRO A 89 4.52 11.64 5.22
CA PRO A 89 4.26 13.04 5.50
C PRO A 89 2.81 13.43 5.16
N THR A 90 2.28 14.43 5.88
CA THR A 90 0.90 14.92 5.74
C THR A 90 0.45 15.20 4.30
N PRO A 91 1.28 15.75 3.38
CA PRO A 91 0.90 15.91 1.98
C PRO A 91 0.50 14.60 1.29
N ARG A 92 1.17 13.47 1.56
CA ARG A 92 0.78 12.16 1.00
C ARG A 92 -0.56 11.69 1.54
N THR A 93 -0.83 11.88 2.83
CA THR A 93 -2.16 11.61 3.41
C THR A 93 -3.24 12.43 2.71
N ARG A 94 -3.00 13.73 2.50
CA ARG A 94 -3.97 14.60 1.80
C ARG A 94 -4.24 14.11 0.38
N LEU A 95 -3.21 13.67 -0.34
CA LEU A 95 -3.37 13.09 -1.68
C LEU A 95 -4.26 11.85 -1.64
N VAL A 96 -3.97 10.87 -0.77
CA VAL A 96 -4.76 9.64 -0.66
C VAL A 96 -6.20 9.93 -0.25
N VAL A 97 -6.42 10.84 0.70
CA VAL A 97 -7.77 11.28 1.09
C VAL A 97 -8.49 11.95 -0.09
N LEU A 98 -7.81 12.75 -0.91
CA LEU A 98 -8.39 13.35 -2.11
C LEU A 98 -8.73 12.32 -3.19
N MET A 99 -7.88 11.30 -3.37
CA MET A 99 -8.13 10.19 -4.30
C MET A 99 -9.41 9.44 -3.97
N ALA A 100 -9.78 9.33 -2.69
CA ALA A 100 -11.07 8.79 -2.26
C ALA A 100 -12.21 9.83 -2.34
N THR A 101 -11.94 11.07 -1.88
CA THR A 101 -12.95 12.13 -1.78
C THR A 101 -13.53 12.52 -3.14
N VAL A 102 -12.67 12.74 -4.15
CA VAL A 102 -13.09 13.29 -5.45
C VAL A 102 -14.07 12.37 -6.17
N PRO A 103 -13.81 11.05 -6.31
CA PRO A 103 -14.78 10.13 -6.92
C PRO A 103 -16.05 9.95 -6.12
N THR A 104 -15.97 9.81 -4.77
CA THR A 104 -17.15 9.69 -3.92
C THR A 104 -18.04 10.93 -4.03
N TRP A 105 -17.44 12.11 -4.04
CA TRP A 105 -18.15 13.35 -4.29
C TRP A 105 -18.78 13.37 -5.69
N GLY A 106 -18.06 12.92 -6.72
CA GLY A 106 -18.59 12.74 -8.07
C GLY A 106 -19.86 11.86 -8.11
N VAL A 107 -19.85 10.71 -7.42
CA VAL A 107 -21.02 9.83 -7.31
C VAL A 107 -22.19 10.55 -6.65
N CYS A 108 -21.98 11.16 -5.48
CA CYS A 108 -23.06 11.87 -4.76
C CYS A 108 -23.64 13.01 -5.60
N MET A 109 -22.80 13.74 -6.33
CA MET A 109 -23.23 14.81 -7.21
C MET A 109 -24.01 14.30 -8.43
N ALA A 110 -23.56 13.22 -9.08
CA ALA A 110 -24.30 12.61 -10.20
C ALA A 110 -25.69 12.12 -9.76
N VAL A 111 -25.77 11.46 -8.60
CA VAL A 111 -27.04 11.03 -7.99
C VAL A 111 -27.92 12.24 -7.67
N GLY A 112 -27.37 13.28 -7.05
CA GLY A 112 -28.09 14.51 -6.73
C GLY A 112 -28.68 15.21 -7.96
N VAL A 113 -27.92 15.24 -9.05
CA VAL A 113 -28.35 15.82 -10.35
C VAL A 113 -29.54 15.04 -10.94
N VAL A 114 -29.51 13.71 -10.87
CA VAL A 114 -30.62 12.83 -11.32
C VAL A 114 -31.84 12.99 -10.42
N LEU A 115 -31.66 12.93 -9.09
CA LEU A 115 -32.74 13.07 -8.12
C LEU A 115 -33.45 14.42 -8.28
N TRP A 116 -32.70 15.50 -8.50
CA TRP A 116 -33.29 16.81 -8.75
C TRP A 116 -34.10 16.88 -10.04
N ALA A 117 -33.63 16.21 -11.11
CA ALA A 117 -34.39 16.10 -12.35
C ALA A 117 -35.70 15.32 -12.15
N VAL A 118 -35.66 14.21 -11.40
CA VAL A 118 -36.85 13.42 -11.04
C VAL A 118 -37.83 14.25 -10.20
N LEU A 119 -37.35 14.94 -9.16
CA LEU A 119 -38.18 15.79 -8.31
C LEU A 119 -38.85 16.92 -9.10
N LYS A 120 -38.15 17.51 -10.08
CA LYS A 120 -38.74 18.51 -10.98
C LYS A 120 -39.88 17.93 -11.82
N VAL A 121 -39.72 16.73 -12.37
CA VAL A 121 -40.76 16.07 -13.16
C VAL A 121 -41.97 15.74 -12.28
N LEU A 122 -41.73 15.19 -11.08
CA LEU A 122 -42.79 14.89 -10.11
C LEU A 122 -43.55 16.14 -9.65
N PHE A 123 -42.83 17.24 -9.39
CA PHE A 123 -43.44 18.52 -9.03
C PHE A 123 -44.24 19.12 -10.18
N ALA A 124 -43.72 19.08 -11.42
CA ALA A 124 -44.47 19.52 -12.59
C ALA A 124 -45.74 18.69 -12.78
N PHE A 125 -45.67 17.38 -12.58
CA PHE A 125 -46.82 16.48 -12.63
C PHE A 125 -47.85 16.79 -11.53
N SER A 126 -47.42 17.00 -10.29
CA SER A 126 -48.32 17.31 -9.17
C SER A 126 -49.03 18.65 -9.36
N VAL A 127 -48.33 19.69 -9.84
CA VAL A 127 -48.93 21.00 -10.16
C VAL A 127 -49.97 20.85 -11.29
N GLN A 128 -49.66 20.10 -12.34
CA GLN A 128 -50.62 19.83 -13.42
C GLN A 128 -51.84 19.04 -12.92
N TRP A 129 -51.63 18.05 -12.05
CA TRP A 129 -52.71 17.25 -11.47
C TRP A 129 -53.64 18.10 -10.58
N VAL A 130 -53.08 18.94 -9.70
CA VAL A 130 -53.86 19.89 -8.88
C VAL A 130 -54.63 20.89 -9.77
N ALA A 131 -54.02 21.39 -10.84
CA ALA A 131 -54.67 22.28 -11.79
C ALA A 131 -55.84 21.61 -12.53
N ARG A 132 -55.71 20.33 -12.90
CA ARG A 132 -56.81 19.54 -13.49
C ARG A 132 -57.94 19.29 -12.48
N ARG A 133 -57.61 18.98 -11.22
CA ARG A 133 -58.60 18.78 -10.15
C ARG A 133 -59.41 20.04 -9.83
N ARG A 134 -58.76 21.22 -9.87
CA ARG A 134 -59.45 22.51 -9.71
C ARG A 134 -60.35 22.88 -10.91
N ARG A 135 -60.06 22.36 -12.10
CA ARG A 135 -60.94 22.53 -13.29
C ARG A 135 -62.09 21.53 -13.34
N GLY A 136 -62.02 20.42 -12.60
CA GLY A 136 -63.06 19.39 -12.55
C GLY A 136 -64.17 19.63 -11.52
N GLY A 137 -64.32 20.85 -11.00
CA GLY A 137 -65.31 21.20 -9.97
C GLY A 137 -65.99 22.55 -10.17
N GLY A 138 -66.06 23.04 -11.41
CA GLY A 138 -66.82 24.25 -11.78
C GLY A 138 -67.91 23.89 -12.76
N ASP A 139 -69.14 24.28 -12.42
CA ASP A 139 -70.38 24.02 -13.13
C ASP A 139 -70.33 24.36 -14.63
N TYR A 140 -71.08 23.57 -15.39
CA TYR A 140 -71.47 23.78 -16.78
C TYR A 140 -72.36 25.03 -16.86
N GLU A 141 -71.78 26.18 -17.17
CA GLU A 141 -72.55 27.32 -17.67
C GLU A 141 -72.60 27.28 -19.21
N LEU A 142 -73.83 27.47 -19.70
CA LEU A 142 -74.25 27.38 -21.09
C LEU A 142 -73.40 28.26 -22.03
N ALA A 143 -73.09 27.68 -23.19
CA ALA A 143 -72.65 28.43 -24.36
C ALA A 143 -73.74 29.40 -24.82
N SER A 144 -73.38 30.68 -25.00
CA SER A 144 -74.03 31.58 -25.96
C SER A 144 -73.05 31.88 -27.10
N PRO A 145 -73.47 31.81 -28.38
CA PRO A 145 -72.56 31.94 -29.50
C PRO A 145 -72.60 33.36 -30.07
N THR A 146 -71.60 34.20 -29.79
CA THR A 146 -71.22 35.33 -30.66
C THR A 146 -69.90 35.93 -30.18
N GLU A 147 -68.83 35.74 -30.96
CA GLU A 147 -68.01 36.81 -31.55
C GLU A 147 -66.67 36.23 -32.05
N HIS A 148 -66.53 36.26 -33.38
CA HIS A 148 -65.25 36.10 -34.04
C HIS A 148 -64.36 37.32 -33.74
N LEU A 149 -63.10 37.08 -33.38
CA LEU A 149 -61.87 37.69 -33.95
C LEU A 149 -60.70 37.58 -32.98
N GLY A 150 -59.58 37.03 -33.46
CA GLY A 150 -58.28 37.15 -32.78
C GLY A 150 -57.57 35.84 -32.43
N ALA A 151 -57.43 34.91 -33.37
CA ALA A 151 -56.49 33.80 -33.26
C ALA A 151 -55.04 34.32 -33.26
N ARG A 152 -54.55 34.77 -32.10
CA ARG A 152 -53.12 35.09 -31.90
C ARG A 152 -52.37 33.77 -31.79
N LYS A 153 -51.90 33.24 -32.94
CA LYS A 153 -50.90 32.15 -32.99
C LYS A 153 -49.67 32.60 -32.21
N ARG A 154 -49.59 32.18 -30.95
CA ARG A 154 -48.44 32.40 -30.08
C ARG A 154 -47.34 31.47 -30.58
N THR A 155 -46.58 31.92 -31.58
CA THR A 155 -45.37 31.25 -32.07
C THR A 155 -44.48 30.94 -30.87
N GLN A 156 -44.33 29.66 -30.59
CA GLN A 156 -43.47 29.11 -29.56
C GLN A 156 -42.01 29.36 -29.96
N ARG A 157 -41.53 30.59 -29.72
CA ARG A 157 -40.11 30.94 -29.75
C ARG A 157 -39.44 30.01 -28.72
N ARG A 158 -38.87 28.89 -29.17
CA ARG A 158 -38.03 28.02 -28.34
C ARG A 158 -36.92 28.90 -27.79
N ARG A 159 -37.01 29.21 -26.49
CA ARG A 159 -36.10 30.15 -25.82
C ARG A 159 -34.70 29.52 -25.78
N PRO A 160 -33.67 30.11 -26.40
CA PRO A 160 -32.32 29.54 -26.42
C PRO A 160 -31.77 29.27 -25.01
N ALA A 161 -32.18 30.07 -24.01
CA ALA A 161 -31.82 29.88 -22.60
C ALA A 161 -32.22 28.51 -22.01
N LEU A 162 -33.33 27.90 -22.45
CA LEU A 162 -33.72 26.56 -21.96
C LEU A 162 -32.79 25.47 -22.51
N LEU A 163 -32.35 25.63 -23.76
CA LEU A 163 -31.45 24.69 -24.42
C LEU A 163 -30.05 24.73 -23.78
N TRP A 164 -29.54 25.93 -23.51
CA TRP A 164 -28.29 26.13 -22.78
C TRP A 164 -28.31 25.55 -21.36
N MET A 165 -29.43 25.68 -20.64
CA MET A 165 -29.56 25.12 -19.29
C MET A 165 -29.57 23.58 -19.29
N ASN A 166 -30.15 22.96 -20.33
CA ASN A 166 -30.09 21.51 -20.52
C ASN A 166 -28.68 21.03 -20.89
N VAL A 167 -27.97 21.78 -21.74
CA VAL A 167 -26.57 21.49 -22.10
C VAL A 167 -25.67 21.56 -20.86
N LEU A 168 -25.80 22.60 -20.04
CA LEU A 168 -25.05 22.73 -18.79
C LEU A 168 -25.37 21.60 -17.81
N TRP A 169 -26.65 21.22 -17.66
CA TRP A 169 -27.05 20.09 -16.82
C TRP A 169 -26.43 18.78 -17.29
N LEU A 170 -26.49 18.48 -18.59
CA LEU A 170 -25.86 17.29 -19.17
C LEU A 170 -24.34 17.32 -18.96
N ALA A 171 -23.69 18.46 -19.24
CA ALA A 171 -22.26 18.62 -19.04
C ALA A 171 -21.85 18.39 -17.57
N SER A 172 -22.62 18.93 -16.61
CA SER A 172 -22.37 18.68 -15.18
C SER A 172 -22.58 17.21 -14.82
N PHE A 173 -23.67 16.58 -15.27
CA PHE A 173 -23.94 15.16 -15.03
C PHE A 173 -22.80 14.28 -15.54
N PHE A 174 -22.41 14.44 -16.81
CA PHE A 174 -21.32 13.66 -17.39
C PHE A 174 -19.99 13.97 -16.72
N GLY A 175 -19.72 15.21 -16.34
CA GLY A 175 -18.54 15.56 -15.55
C GLY A 175 -18.45 14.80 -14.22
N PHE A 176 -19.56 14.74 -13.46
CA PHE A 176 -19.60 13.99 -12.20
C PHE A 176 -19.49 12.47 -12.40
N VAL A 177 -20.13 11.93 -13.44
CA VAL A 177 -19.97 10.52 -13.82
C VAL A 177 -18.52 10.22 -14.21
N SER A 178 -17.84 11.10 -14.95
CA SER A 178 -16.42 10.93 -15.27
C SER A 178 -15.54 10.91 -14.02
N LEU A 179 -15.82 11.73 -13.00
CA LEU A 179 -15.10 11.66 -11.72
C LEU A 179 -15.32 10.31 -11.02
N ALA A 180 -16.57 9.83 -10.99
CA ALA A 180 -16.88 8.52 -10.42
C ALA A 180 -16.16 7.37 -11.15
N LEU A 181 -16.21 7.37 -12.48
CA LEU A 181 -15.53 6.37 -13.33
C LEU A 181 -14.01 6.45 -13.19
N SER A 182 -13.44 7.65 -13.03
CA SER A 182 -12.00 7.81 -12.76
C SER A 182 -11.59 7.18 -11.43
N GLY A 183 -12.45 7.26 -10.41
CA GLY A 183 -12.22 6.58 -9.13
C GLY A 183 -12.31 5.07 -9.22
N LEU A 184 -13.30 4.57 -9.95
CA LEU A 184 -13.40 3.14 -10.24
C LEU A 184 -12.15 2.65 -10.98
N TYR A 185 -11.69 3.41 -11.99
CA TYR A 185 -10.47 3.09 -12.70
C TYR A 185 -9.24 3.07 -11.77
N MET A 186 -9.07 4.08 -10.90
CA MET A 186 -7.99 4.08 -9.89
C MET A 186 -8.08 2.87 -8.96
N PHE A 187 -9.29 2.53 -8.50
CA PHE A 187 -9.51 1.39 -7.63
C PHE A 187 -9.17 0.06 -8.32
N GLU A 188 -9.57 -0.14 -9.57
CA GLU A 188 -9.27 -1.36 -10.35
C GLU A 188 -7.80 -1.44 -10.79
N THR A 189 -7.09 -0.31 -10.82
CA THR A 189 -5.66 -0.22 -11.25
C THR A 189 -4.72 0.09 -10.09
N TYR A 190 -5.08 -0.36 -8.87
CA TYR A 190 -4.26 -0.10 -7.69
C TYR A 190 -2.90 -0.79 -7.74
N GLU A 191 -2.81 -1.97 -8.39
CA GLU A 191 -1.56 -2.70 -8.57
C GLU A 191 -0.69 -2.05 -9.66
N PHE A 192 0.57 -1.76 -9.31
CA PHE A 192 1.53 -1.23 -10.27
C PHE A 192 2.01 -2.33 -11.23
N ALA A 193 1.95 -2.08 -12.54
CA ALA A 193 2.21 -3.10 -13.57
C ALA A 193 3.55 -3.85 -13.42
N ASP A 194 4.62 -3.14 -13.04
CA ASP A 194 5.94 -3.77 -12.89
C ASP A 194 6.02 -4.70 -11.67
N ASP A 195 5.19 -4.48 -10.64
CA ASP A 195 5.23 -5.24 -9.39
C ASP A 195 4.62 -6.65 -9.54
N TYR A 196 3.82 -6.88 -10.58
CA TYR A 196 3.20 -8.16 -10.89
C TYR A 196 3.55 -8.69 -12.29
N ARG A 197 4.63 -8.20 -12.92
CA ARG A 197 4.98 -8.55 -14.31
C ARG A 197 5.16 -10.04 -14.59
N TYR A 198 5.44 -10.85 -13.55
CA TYR A 198 5.56 -12.32 -13.65
C TYR A 198 4.28 -13.09 -13.30
N LYS A 199 3.19 -12.39 -12.94
CA LYS A 199 1.91 -13.01 -12.56
C LYS A 199 1.41 -13.99 -13.61
N ARG A 200 1.51 -13.62 -14.89
CA ARG A 200 1.12 -14.50 -16.00
C ARG A 200 1.91 -15.81 -16.04
N ASP A 201 3.22 -15.74 -15.84
CA ASP A 201 4.09 -16.93 -15.89
C ASP A 201 3.83 -17.83 -14.66
N ILE A 202 3.59 -17.23 -13.51
CA ILE A 202 3.23 -17.94 -12.27
C ILE A 202 1.85 -18.60 -12.40
N GLU A 203 0.85 -17.89 -12.92
CA GLU A 203 -0.49 -18.44 -13.18
C GLU A 203 -0.44 -19.60 -14.18
N LEU A 204 0.42 -19.51 -15.21
CA LEU A 204 0.65 -20.62 -16.13
C LEU A 204 1.26 -21.82 -15.41
N ALA A 205 2.25 -21.59 -14.54
CA ALA A 205 2.89 -22.64 -13.76
C ALA A 205 1.92 -23.37 -12.81
N LEU A 206 0.95 -22.65 -12.27
CA LEU A 206 -0.11 -23.23 -11.43
C LEU A 206 -1.12 -24.06 -12.24
N ARG A 207 -1.44 -23.64 -13.47
CA ARG A 207 -2.38 -24.36 -14.35
C ARG A 207 -1.76 -25.60 -14.99
N GLU A 208 -0.49 -25.51 -15.34
CA GLU A 208 0.26 -26.57 -16.02
C GLU A 208 1.58 -26.87 -15.26
N PRO A 209 1.53 -27.55 -14.10
CA PRO A 209 2.73 -27.86 -13.33
C PRO A 209 3.77 -28.68 -14.11
N LYS A 210 5.04 -28.28 -14.04
CA LYS A 210 6.19 -29.00 -14.61
C LYS A 210 7.24 -29.20 -13.54
N GLN A 211 7.78 -30.42 -13.43
CA GLN A 211 8.85 -30.71 -12.46
C GLN A 211 10.12 -29.88 -12.74
N SER A 212 10.41 -29.61 -14.02
CA SER A 212 11.49 -28.72 -14.47
C SER A 212 11.20 -27.23 -14.30
N GLY A 213 9.95 -26.85 -14.00
CA GLY A 213 9.51 -25.46 -13.85
C GLY A 213 9.41 -24.65 -15.16
N TYR A 214 9.27 -23.34 -14.98
CA TYR A 214 9.13 -22.29 -16.00
C TYR A 214 10.29 -21.28 -15.96
N HIS A 215 11.22 -21.45 -15.03
CA HIS A 215 12.46 -20.68 -14.95
C HIS A 215 13.53 -21.23 -15.92
N ASP A 216 14.74 -20.67 -15.88
CA ASP A 216 15.89 -21.07 -16.71
C ASP A 216 16.61 -22.38 -16.28
N GLY A 217 16.05 -23.12 -15.31
CA GLY A 217 16.68 -24.32 -14.74
C GLY A 217 17.64 -24.08 -13.57
N THR A 218 17.85 -22.82 -13.16
CA THR A 218 18.59 -22.47 -11.93
C THR A 218 18.02 -23.22 -10.72
N LYS A 219 18.90 -23.91 -9.98
CA LYS A 219 18.55 -24.62 -8.76
C LYS A 219 18.62 -23.69 -7.56
N VAL A 220 17.50 -23.55 -6.85
CA VAL A 220 17.31 -22.63 -5.74
C VAL A 220 17.18 -23.39 -4.42
N PHE A 221 18.10 -23.12 -3.50
CA PHE A 221 18.02 -23.54 -2.11
C PHE A 221 17.30 -22.46 -1.29
N VAL A 222 16.08 -22.72 -0.84
CA VAL A 222 15.30 -21.81 -0.01
C VAL A 222 15.61 -22.08 1.46
N ALA A 223 16.07 -21.06 2.18
CA ALA A 223 16.38 -21.13 3.61
C ALA A 223 15.51 -20.13 4.38
N VAL A 224 14.92 -20.58 5.51
CA VAL A 224 14.00 -19.77 6.31
C VAL A 224 14.16 -20.09 7.80
N MET A 225 13.91 -19.08 8.63
CA MET A 225 13.83 -19.23 10.08
C MET A 225 12.49 -18.70 10.58
N PHE A 226 11.84 -19.43 11.49
CA PHE A 226 10.57 -19.02 12.09
C PHE A 226 10.58 -19.09 13.63
N ASN A 227 9.91 -18.13 14.27
CA ASN A 227 9.62 -18.06 15.69
C ASN A 227 8.31 -17.27 15.90
N ASN A 228 7.23 -17.93 16.32
CA ASN A 228 5.91 -17.32 16.54
C ASN A 228 5.33 -16.57 15.32
N ASN A 229 5.24 -17.25 14.19
CA ASN A 229 4.87 -16.66 12.90
C ASN A 229 3.51 -17.11 12.36
N ILE A 230 2.60 -17.60 13.21
CA ILE A 230 1.31 -18.15 12.75
C ILE A 230 0.48 -17.17 11.90
N ASP A 231 0.61 -15.86 12.14
CA ASP A 231 -0.15 -14.83 11.41
C ASP A 231 0.38 -14.57 9.98
N ILE A 232 1.64 -14.92 9.71
CA ILE A 232 2.35 -14.70 8.44
C ILE A 232 2.38 -15.99 7.62
N LEU A 233 2.53 -17.13 8.31
CA LEU A 233 2.82 -18.43 7.72
C LEU A 233 1.80 -18.90 6.67
N PRO A 234 0.47 -18.74 6.83
CA PRO A 234 -0.50 -19.13 5.80
C PRO A 234 -0.28 -18.43 4.46
N TYR A 235 0.04 -17.14 4.51
CA TYR A 235 0.29 -16.35 3.31
C TYR A 235 1.65 -16.71 2.71
N TRP A 236 2.68 -16.80 3.55
CA TRP A 236 4.01 -17.18 3.11
C TRP A 236 4.02 -18.57 2.44
N ILE A 237 3.38 -19.58 3.04
CA ILE A 237 3.23 -20.92 2.49
C ILE A 237 2.53 -20.88 1.12
N LYS A 238 1.43 -20.12 1.02
CA LYS A 238 0.69 -19.98 -0.24
C LYS A 238 1.59 -19.40 -1.34
N GLU A 239 2.29 -18.32 -1.06
CA GLU A 239 3.12 -17.63 -2.05
C GLU A 239 4.38 -18.45 -2.41
N PHE A 240 5.06 -19.07 -1.44
CA PHE A 240 6.19 -19.96 -1.72
C PHE A 240 5.78 -21.25 -2.42
N THR A 241 4.57 -21.75 -2.22
CA THR A 241 4.02 -22.85 -3.02
C THR A 241 3.91 -22.45 -4.49
N LYS A 242 3.47 -21.21 -4.80
CA LYS A 242 3.49 -20.71 -6.18
C LYS A 242 4.90 -20.58 -6.74
N VAL A 243 5.86 -20.12 -5.93
CA VAL A 243 7.28 -20.05 -6.32
C VAL A 243 7.81 -21.45 -6.65
N ILE A 244 7.48 -22.47 -5.86
CA ILE A 244 7.84 -23.87 -6.14
C ILE A 244 7.27 -24.33 -7.49
N TYR A 245 5.99 -24.07 -7.79
CA TYR A 245 5.41 -24.41 -9.08
C TYR A 245 6.12 -23.71 -10.25
N TYR A 246 6.47 -22.44 -10.06
CA TYR A 246 7.16 -21.65 -11.07
C TYR A 246 8.62 -22.10 -11.29
N LEU A 247 9.36 -22.41 -10.23
CA LEU A 247 10.76 -22.88 -10.32
C LEU A 247 10.86 -24.36 -10.73
N GLY A 248 9.85 -25.17 -10.40
CA GLY A 248 9.84 -26.61 -10.58
C GLY A 248 10.37 -27.37 -9.37
N SER A 249 9.73 -28.48 -9.02
CA SER A 249 10.10 -29.34 -7.87
C SER A 249 11.53 -29.86 -7.96
N ASP A 250 12.05 -30.10 -9.16
CA ASP A 250 13.41 -30.65 -9.36
C ASP A 250 14.50 -29.63 -9.03
N ASN A 251 14.15 -28.34 -9.13
CA ASN A 251 15.07 -27.22 -8.98
C ASN A 251 15.02 -26.58 -7.59
N VAL A 252 14.14 -27.03 -6.68
CA VAL A 252 13.95 -26.40 -5.38
C VAL A 252 14.32 -27.33 -4.23
N PHE A 253 14.98 -26.76 -3.22
CA PHE A 253 15.08 -27.35 -1.89
C PHE A 253 14.55 -26.40 -0.85
N ILE A 254 13.73 -26.89 0.08
CA ILE A 254 13.20 -26.08 1.20
C ILE A 254 13.89 -26.48 2.51
N SER A 255 14.61 -25.56 3.14
CA SER A 255 15.23 -25.75 4.44
C SER A 255 14.66 -24.75 5.44
N ILE A 256 13.98 -25.26 6.47
CA ILE A 256 13.33 -24.44 7.50
C ILE A 256 13.85 -24.84 8.87
N VAL A 257 14.19 -23.84 9.68
CA VAL A 257 14.44 -24.00 11.11
C VAL A 257 13.41 -23.19 11.88
N GLU A 258 12.52 -23.88 12.57
CA GLU A 258 11.58 -23.30 13.52
C GLU A 258 11.93 -23.78 14.93
N GLY A 259 11.96 -22.83 15.87
CA GLY A 259 12.19 -23.15 17.26
C GLY A 259 11.70 -22.05 18.19
N ASN A 260 11.45 -22.43 19.44
CA ASN A 260 11.00 -21.55 20.52
C ASN A 260 9.64 -20.86 20.26
N SER A 261 8.78 -21.42 19.42
CA SER A 261 7.39 -20.93 19.25
C SER A 261 6.46 -21.46 20.35
N TRP A 262 5.44 -20.67 20.68
CA TRP A 262 4.35 -21.01 21.60
C TRP A 262 2.97 -20.89 20.94
N ASP A 263 2.93 -20.56 19.65
CA ASP A 263 1.73 -20.52 18.81
C ASP A 263 1.67 -21.77 17.90
N GLY A 264 0.74 -21.77 16.93
CA GLY A 264 0.55 -22.88 15.99
C GLY A 264 1.57 -22.99 14.85
N THR A 265 2.71 -22.28 14.92
CA THR A 265 3.70 -22.23 13.82
C THR A 265 4.25 -23.62 13.51
N ALA A 266 4.60 -24.39 14.54
CA ALA A 266 5.21 -25.70 14.38
C ALA A 266 4.24 -26.69 13.71
N GLU A 267 2.99 -26.74 14.18
CA GLU A 267 1.94 -27.61 13.64
C GLU A 267 1.67 -27.31 12.15
N MET A 268 1.62 -26.03 11.77
CA MET A 268 1.38 -25.64 10.38
C MET A 268 2.55 -26.00 9.45
N LEU A 269 3.79 -25.92 9.95
CA LEU A 269 4.96 -26.37 9.20
C LEU A 269 4.99 -27.91 9.04
N ASP A 270 4.58 -28.65 10.07
CA ASP A 270 4.42 -30.10 10.02
C ASP A 270 3.38 -30.51 8.95
N ASP A 271 2.25 -29.79 8.86
CA ASP A 271 1.24 -30.02 7.82
C ASP A 271 1.77 -29.69 6.41
N TRP A 272 2.50 -28.58 6.26
CA TRP A 272 3.06 -28.21 4.96
C TRP A 272 4.15 -29.16 4.48
N LYS A 273 4.86 -29.83 5.40
CA LYS A 273 5.79 -30.91 5.06
C LYS A 273 5.13 -31.99 4.22
N GLY A 274 3.94 -32.45 4.60
CA GLY A 274 3.17 -33.43 3.82
C GLY A 274 2.76 -32.91 2.43
N THR A 275 2.53 -31.60 2.30
CA THR A 275 2.29 -30.97 1.00
C THR A 275 3.55 -30.99 0.13
N LEU A 276 4.73 -30.67 0.70
CA LEU A 276 6.00 -30.73 -0.03
C LEU A 276 6.36 -32.15 -0.47
N ASP A 277 6.11 -33.15 0.39
CA ASP A 277 6.26 -34.57 0.05
C ASP A 277 5.37 -34.94 -1.14
N GLY A 278 4.09 -34.54 -1.13
CA GLY A 278 3.16 -34.78 -2.24
C GLY A 278 3.55 -34.09 -3.54
N LEU A 279 4.26 -32.96 -3.46
CA LEU A 279 4.81 -32.24 -4.62
C LEU A 279 6.17 -32.78 -5.09
N GLY A 280 6.78 -33.72 -4.37
CA GLY A 280 8.11 -34.24 -4.68
C GLY A 280 9.23 -33.22 -4.45
N VAL A 281 9.02 -32.22 -3.61
CA VAL A 281 10.01 -31.18 -3.31
C VAL A 281 10.95 -31.66 -2.22
N ARG A 282 12.25 -31.65 -2.49
CA ARG A 282 13.26 -31.99 -1.48
C ARG A 282 13.26 -30.94 -0.38
N HIS A 283 13.26 -31.38 0.88
CA HIS A 283 13.19 -30.44 1.99
C HIS A 283 13.77 -31.00 3.30
N ARG A 284 14.07 -30.09 4.22
CA ARG A 284 14.33 -30.36 5.63
C ARG A 284 13.66 -29.29 6.47
N ILE A 285 12.57 -29.66 7.14
CA ILE A 285 11.85 -28.78 8.06
C ILE A 285 12.12 -29.28 9.48
N LEU A 286 12.85 -28.48 10.26
CA LEU A 286 13.09 -28.72 11.67
C LEU A 286 12.10 -27.87 12.47
N THR A 287 11.10 -28.50 13.09
CA THR A 287 10.13 -27.82 13.98
C THR A 287 10.49 -28.07 15.44
N ARG A 288 10.19 -27.11 16.30
CA ARG A 288 10.47 -27.15 17.75
C ARG A 288 11.95 -27.44 18.04
N ASP A 289 12.83 -27.02 17.13
CA ASP A 289 14.27 -27.27 17.22
C ASP A 289 14.89 -26.45 18.36
N LYS A 290 15.84 -27.07 19.05
CA LYS A 290 16.60 -26.46 20.15
C LYS A 290 18.10 -26.71 20.00
N THR A 291 18.55 -27.03 18.79
CA THR A 291 19.96 -27.31 18.51
C THR A 291 20.82 -26.07 18.81
N VAL A 292 20.32 -24.88 18.45
CA VAL A 292 20.92 -23.60 18.84
C VAL A 292 20.21 -23.07 20.08
N THR A 293 20.96 -22.83 21.17
CA THR A 293 20.39 -22.33 22.42
C THR A 293 20.00 -20.87 22.29
N ARG A 294 18.71 -20.55 22.48
CA ARG A 294 18.21 -19.18 22.48
C ARG A 294 18.65 -18.44 23.75
N PRO A 295 19.30 -17.27 23.65
CA PRO A 295 19.69 -16.49 24.81
C PRO A 295 18.45 -15.95 25.54
N ALA A 296 18.60 -15.66 26.83
CA ALA A 296 17.53 -15.09 27.64
C ALA A 296 17.14 -13.68 27.19
N ASP A 297 18.12 -12.90 26.72
CA ASP A 297 17.92 -11.55 26.18
C ASP A 297 18.04 -11.54 24.65
N MET A 298 17.00 -11.05 23.99
CA MET A 298 16.89 -10.91 22.53
C MET A 298 16.73 -9.45 22.08
N SER A 299 16.95 -8.47 22.97
CA SER A 299 16.74 -7.05 22.69
C SER A 299 17.77 -6.52 21.69
N THR A 300 19.06 -6.53 22.03
CA THR A 300 20.20 -6.20 21.14
C THR A 300 21.52 -6.60 21.81
N GLY A 301 22.40 -7.29 21.10
CA GLY A 301 23.75 -7.58 21.61
C GLY A 301 24.41 -8.81 20.98
N PRO A 302 25.68 -9.10 21.34
CA PRO A 302 26.44 -10.22 20.78
C PRO A 302 25.73 -11.57 20.91
N GLY A 303 25.06 -11.84 22.04
CA GLY A 303 24.34 -13.10 22.24
C GLY A 303 23.21 -13.33 21.23
N ARG A 304 22.45 -12.29 20.90
CA ARG A 304 21.39 -12.34 19.87
C ARG A 304 21.99 -12.60 18.48
N ILE A 305 23.06 -11.88 18.13
CA ILE A 305 23.71 -11.99 16.81
C ILE A 305 24.31 -13.39 16.65
N GLN A 306 24.94 -13.95 17.69
CA GLN A 306 25.49 -15.30 17.68
C GLN A 306 24.37 -16.34 17.44
N PHE A 307 23.26 -16.22 18.19
CA PHE A 307 22.11 -17.08 18.01
C PHE A 307 21.55 -17.04 16.58
N LEU A 308 21.41 -15.84 16.01
CA LEU A 308 20.95 -15.68 14.63
C LEU A 308 21.95 -16.27 13.64
N SER A 309 23.26 -16.02 13.80
CA SER A 309 24.27 -16.58 12.90
C SER A 309 24.29 -18.11 12.93
N ASP A 310 24.23 -18.71 14.12
CA ASP A 310 24.25 -20.17 14.27
C ASP A 310 22.98 -20.80 13.70
N THR A 311 21.82 -20.16 13.91
CA THR A 311 20.55 -20.66 13.37
C THR A 311 20.49 -20.55 11.85
N ARG A 312 21.03 -19.49 11.25
CA ARG A 312 21.17 -19.38 9.78
C ARG A 312 22.12 -20.43 9.21
N ASN A 313 23.25 -20.66 9.88
CA ASN A 313 24.19 -21.72 9.51
C ASN A 313 23.52 -23.10 9.62
N LEU A 314 22.70 -23.33 10.66
CA LEU A 314 21.92 -24.55 10.79
C LEU A 314 20.93 -24.70 9.62
N ALA A 315 20.20 -23.65 9.26
CA ALA A 315 19.29 -23.67 8.10
C ALA A 315 20.01 -23.99 6.78
N LEU A 316 21.28 -23.59 6.64
CA LEU A 316 22.08 -23.81 5.44
C LEU A 316 22.89 -25.12 5.46
N ALA A 317 22.89 -25.87 6.55
CA ALA A 317 23.65 -27.11 6.67
C ALA A 317 23.45 -28.12 5.51
N PRO A 318 22.23 -28.39 5.01
CA PRO A 318 22.03 -29.34 3.90
C PRO A 318 22.70 -28.90 2.60
N LEU A 319 22.75 -27.59 2.36
CA LEU A 319 23.46 -27.02 1.22
C LEU A 319 24.97 -27.26 1.36
N VAL A 320 25.53 -26.98 2.53
CA VAL A 320 26.96 -27.12 2.80
C VAL A 320 27.40 -28.59 2.74
N GLU A 321 26.54 -29.51 3.18
CA GLU A 321 26.81 -30.95 3.21
C GLU A 321 26.71 -31.61 1.83
N HIS A 322 25.79 -31.15 0.98
CA HIS A 322 25.45 -31.86 -0.27
C HIS A 322 25.70 -31.05 -1.55
N GLY A 323 25.81 -29.72 -1.47
CA GLY A 323 25.92 -28.85 -2.64
C GLY A 323 24.74 -28.98 -3.61
N GLY A 324 24.99 -28.68 -4.89
CA GLY A 324 24.05 -28.98 -5.98
C GLY A 324 22.94 -27.94 -6.21
N TYR A 325 23.08 -26.73 -5.66
CA TYR A 325 22.21 -25.58 -5.92
C TYR A 325 23.06 -24.37 -6.30
N ASP A 326 22.53 -23.54 -7.20
CA ASP A 326 23.25 -22.40 -7.78
C ASP A 326 23.03 -21.13 -6.94
N VAL A 327 21.82 -21.00 -6.39
CA VAL A 327 21.35 -19.81 -5.65
C VAL A 327 20.78 -20.23 -4.32
N VAL A 328 21.08 -19.46 -3.28
CA VAL A 328 20.36 -19.50 -2.01
C VAL A 328 19.37 -18.35 -1.99
N LEU A 329 18.09 -18.66 -1.77
CA LEU A 329 17.05 -17.70 -1.46
C LEU A 329 16.80 -17.76 0.05
N PHE A 330 17.29 -16.77 0.79
CA PHE A 330 17.08 -16.67 2.22
C PHE A 330 15.92 -15.71 2.51
N SER A 331 14.85 -16.23 3.11
CA SER A 331 13.70 -15.43 3.56
C SER A 331 13.72 -15.32 5.09
N ASN A 332 13.49 -14.12 5.60
CA ASN A 332 12.99 -13.95 6.95
C ASN A 332 11.49 -14.29 6.98
N ASP A 333 10.86 -14.10 8.13
CA ASP A 333 9.43 -14.24 8.41
C ASP A 333 8.60 -13.05 7.90
N VAL A 334 8.68 -12.77 6.60
CA VAL A 334 8.05 -11.60 5.98
C VAL A 334 6.88 -11.96 5.06
N LEU A 335 5.92 -11.06 4.93
CA LEU A 335 4.89 -11.09 3.90
C LEU A 335 5.52 -10.71 2.55
N ILE A 336 5.40 -11.58 1.56
CA ILE A 336 5.90 -11.35 0.20
C ILE A 336 5.12 -12.17 -0.84
N GLU A 337 4.88 -11.57 -2.01
CA GLU A 337 4.23 -12.22 -3.16
C GLU A 337 5.23 -13.04 -3.99
N ALA A 338 4.73 -14.11 -4.62
CA ALA A 338 5.54 -14.95 -5.51
C ALA A 338 6.18 -14.15 -6.67
N GLU A 339 5.46 -13.19 -7.23
CA GLU A 339 5.93 -12.26 -8.26
C GLU A 339 7.16 -11.49 -7.80
N SER A 340 7.18 -11.07 -6.53
CA SER A 340 8.29 -10.32 -5.92
C SER A 340 9.51 -11.23 -5.68
N VAL A 341 9.30 -12.51 -5.36
CA VAL A 341 10.39 -13.49 -5.27
C VAL A 341 11.01 -13.76 -6.64
N VAL A 342 10.19 -13.91 -7.69
CA VAL A 342 10.68 -14.08 -9.06
C VAL A 342 11.40 -12.82 -9.55
N GLU A 343 10.90 -11.64 -9.22
CA GLU A 343 11.57 -10.35 -9.45
C GLU A 343 12.94 -10.29 -8.81
N LEU A 344 13.07 -10.75 -7.56
CA LEU A 344 14.34 -10.81 -6.85
C LEU A 344 15.36 -11.66 -7.63
N LEU A 345 14.99 -12.90 -7.96
CA LEU A 345 15.87 -13.85 -8.67
C LEU A 345 16.28 -13.34 -10.06
N LYS A 346 15.35 -12.71 -10.79
CA LYS A 346 15.58 -12.15 -12.13
C LYS A 346 16.19 -10.74 -12.13
N THR A 347 16.53 -10.18 -10.98
CA THR A 347 17.21 -8.87 -10.89
C THR A 347 18.41 -8.86 -11.84
N LYS A 348 18.57 -7.81 -12.65
CA LYS A 348 19.66 -7.70 -13.65
C LYS A 348 19.85 -8.98 -14.50
N ASN A 349 18.75 -9.66 -14.88
CA ASN A 349 18.76 -10.92 -15.64
C ASN A 349 19.59 -12.04 -14.98
N GLY A 350 19.67 -12.06 -13.65
CA GLY A 350 20.51 -13.01 -12.91
C GLY A 350 21.98 -12.59 -12.77
N GLU A 351 22.41 -11.47 -13.34
CA GLU A 351 23.80 -11.00 -13.27
C GLU A 351 24.12 -10.26 -11.95
N TRP A 352 24.01 -10.99 -10.85
CA TRP A 352 24.36 -10.52 -9.51
C TRP A 352 25.09 -11.59 -8.71
N ASP A 353 25.78 -11.12 -7.68
CA ASP A 353 26.42 -11.96 -6.66
C ASP A 353 25.51 -12.12 -5.44
N MET A 354 24.82 -11.04 -5.07
CA MET A 354 23.78 -10.99 -4.04
C MET A 354 22.76 -9.90 -4.35
N VAL A 355 21.49 -10.13 -4.02
CA VAL A 355 20.42 -9.15 -4.19
C VAL A 355 19.41 -9.24 -3.05
N CYS A 356 18.99 -8.08 -2.52
CA CYS A 356 18.02 -8.01 -1.42
C CYS A 356 16.74 -7.25 -1.81
N GLY A 357 15.64 -7.55 -1.12
CA GLY A 357 14.41 -6.76 -1.16
C GLY A 357 14.41 -5.57 -0.20
N LEU A 358 13.24 -4.98 0.01
CA LEU A 358 12.97 -3.90 0.96
C LEU A 358 11.98 -4.38 2.02
N ASP A 359 12.41 -4.39 3.28
CA ASP A 359 11.55 -4.67 4.41
C ASP A 359 10.97 -3.37 4.99
N MET A 360 9.66 -3.25 4.84
CA MET A 360 8.95 -2.02 5.15
C MET A 360 8.21 -2.15 6.48
N GLY A 361 8.36 -1.14 7.33
CA GLY A 361 7.75 -1.08 8.65
C GLY A 361 7.08 0.26 8.91
N ARG A 362 6.86 0.52 10.21
CA ARG A 362 6.22 1.76 10.69
C ARG A 362 6.91 3.03 10.19
N TRP A 363 8.23 3.05 10.24
CA TRP A 363 9.06 4.24 9.98
C TRP A 363 9.69 4.25 8.58
N GLY A 364 9.12 3.50 7.63
CA GLY A 364 9.71 3.30 6.31
C GLY A 364 10.54 2.02 6.29
N LEU A 365 11.71 2.09 5.66
CA LEU A 365 12.65 0.97 5.58
C LEU A 365 13.15 0.58 6.97
N TYR A 366 12.86 -0.66 7.38
CA TYR A 366 13.01 -1.14 8.75
C TYR A 366 14.47 -1.47 9.09
N ASP A 367 15.05 -2.52 8.47
CA ASP A 367 16.44 -2.93 8.70
C ASP A 367 17.44 -2.03 7.94
N ALA A 368 17.27 -0.71 8.00
CA ALA A 368 18.19 0.25 7.39
C ALA A 368 19.60 0.22 8.00
N TRP A 369 19.73 -0.30 9.23
CA TRP A 369 21.00 -0.37 9.96
C TRP A 369 22.01 -1.35 9.37
N VAL A 370 21.57 -2.35 8.58
CA VAL A 370 22.46 -3.29 7.87
C VAL A 370 22.75 -2.87 6.44
N ILE A 371 22.02 -1.88 5.92
CA ILE A 371 22.22 -1.35 4.56
C ILE A 371 23.35 -0.35 4.57
N ARG A 372 24.20 -0.43 3.54
CA ARG A 372 25.10 0.65 3.17
C ARG A 372 24.94 0.96 1.70
N ASP A 373 24.91 2.23 1.34
CA ASP A 373 24.92 2.63 -0.07
C ASP A 373 26.19 2.11 -0.77
N ARG A 374 26.29 2.25 -2.10
CA ARG A 374 27.47 1.76 -2.84
C ARG A 374 28.80 2.38 -2.40
N LEU A 375 28.76 3.53 -1.71
CA LEU A 375 29.93 4.23 -1.18
C LEU A 375 30.21 3.82 0.28
N GLY A 376 29.46 2.86 0.81
CA GLY A 376 29.57 2.36 2.16
C GLY A 376 28.92 3.26 3.21
N ARG A 377 28.07 4.22 2.85
CA ARG A 377 27.47 5.17 3.81
C ARG A 377 26.15 4.68 4.38
N LEU A 378 25.83 5.16 5.58
CA LEU A 378 24.52 5.02 6.21
C LEU A 378 23.44 5.67 5.37
N VAL A 379 22.29 4.99 5.31
CA VAL A 379 21.13 5.37 4.50
C VAL A 379 20.01 5.93 5.39
N SER A 380 19.01 6.56 4.77
CA SER A 380 17.77 6.92 5.44
C SER A 380 16.77 5.76 5.42
N SER A 381 15.95 5.66 6.46
CA SER A 381 14.75 4.83 6.42
C SER A 381 13.64 5.42 5.55
N LEU A 382 13.80 6.68 5.11
CA LEU A 382 12.78 7.44 4.40
C LEU A 382 13.09 7.48 2.91
N TRP A 383 12.10 7.21 2.07
CA TRP A 383 12.23 7.24 0.61
C TRP A 383 12.72 8.62 0.13
N PRO A 384 13.72 8.70 -0.78
CA PRO A 384 14.31 7.64 -1.61
C PRO A 384 15.50 6.85 -1.01
N TYR A 385 15.63 6.82 0.31
CA TYR A 385 16.58 6.03 1.13
C TYR A 385 18.06 6.42 0.97
N PHE A 386 18.57 6.46 -0.25
CA PHE A 386 19.95 6.77 -0.55
C PHE A 386 20.17 8.27 -0.73
N LEU A 387 21.32 8.74 -0.25
CA LEU A 387 21.73 10.14 -0.39
C LEU A 387 22.58 10.36 -1.63
N GLU A 388 23.27 9.32 -2.10
CA GLU A 388 24.13 9.39 -3.28
C GLU A 388 23.30 9.20 -4.55
N ASP A 389 23.65 9.96 -5.59
CA ASP A 389 22.81 10.14 -6.77
C ASP A 389 22.47 8.82 -7.49
N ALA A 390 23.42 7.87 -7.62
CA ALA A 390 23.19 6.67 -8.41
C ALA A 390 22.14 5.74 -7.77
N GLY A 391 22.26 5.49 -6.47
CA GLY A 391 21.31 4.71 -5.69
C GLY A 391 19.98 5.43 -5.54
N MET A 392 19.99 6.75 -5.32
CA MET A 392 18.77 7.55 -5.22
C MET A 392 17.96 7.49 -6.53
N GLU A 393 18.59 7.76 -7.66
CA GLU A 393 17.95 7.72 -8.98
C GLU A 393 17.45 6.31 -9.30
N ALA A 394 18.21 5.26 -8.97
CA ALA A 394 17.78 3.88 -9.14
C ALA A 394 16.50 3.59 -8.33
N VAL A 395 16.45 3.97 -7.05
CA VAL A 395 15.23 3.81 -6.22
C VAL A 395 14.06 4.63 -6.77
N MET A 396 14.30 5.85 -7.26
CA MET A 396 13.26 6.71 -7.83
C MET A 396 12.64 6.16 -9.12
N HIS A 397 13.40 5.34 -9.85
CA HIS A 397 12.99 4.73 -11.12
C HIS A 397 12.63 3.23 -11.01
N ASP A 398 12.58 2.69 -9.79
CA ASP A 398 12.42 1.26 -9.51
C ASP A 398 13.47 0.38 -10.21
N GLU A 399 14.71 0.83 -10.26
CA GLU A 399 15.84 0.08 -10.78
C GLU A 399 16.67 -0.52 -9.63
N PRO A 400 17.32 -1.69 -9.85
CA PRO A 400 18.20 -2.27 -8.85
C PRO A 400 19.37 -1.33 -8.52
N ALA A 401 19.43 -0.86 -7.27
CA ALA A 401 20.45 0.06 -6.79
C ALA A 401 21.68 -0.73 -6.32
N PRO A 402 22.90 -0.41 -6.77
CA PRO A 402 24.11 -1.02 -6.21
C PRO A 402 24.29 -0.59 -4.75
N VAL A 403 24.66 -1.52 -3.88
CA VAL A 403 24.82 -1.26 -2.43
C VAL A 403 26.05 -1.96 -1.91
N PHE A 404 26.70 -1.40 -0.89
CA PHE A 404 27.82 -2.07 -0.23
C PHE A 404 27.33 -3.31 0.56
N THR A 405 26.22 -3.19 1.28
CA THR A 405 25.56 -4.29 2.00
C THR A 405 24.04 -4.13 2.00
N CYS A 406 23.30 -5.24 2.09
CA CYS A 406 21.86 -5.29 2.32
C CYS A 406 21.43 -6.67 2.87
N TRP A 407 20.22 -6.79 3.41
CA TRP A 407 19.59 -8.08 3.78
C TRP A 407 18.06 -8.02 3.72
N ASN A 408 17.46 -7.11 4.51
CA ASN A 408 16.11 -6.53 4.34
C ASN A 408 14.98 -7.50 3.97
N GLY A 409 14.75 -8.45 4.89
CA GLY A 409 13.60 -9.35 4.87
C GLY A 409 13.73 -10.54 3.92
N ILE A 410 14.29 -10.35 2.73
CA ILE A 410 14.55 -11.44 1.77
C ILE A 410 15.77 -11.12 0.90
N VAL A 411 16.57 -12.15 0.64
CA VAL A 411 17.81 -12.02 -0.13
C VAL A 411 18.06 -13.27 -0.98
N ALA A 412 18.64 -13.07 -2.16
CA ALA A 412 19.20 -14.14 -2.98
C ALA A 412 20.71 -13.93 -3.15
N PHE A 413 21.50 -14.99 -3.04
CA PHE A 413 22.96 -14.94 -3.25
C PHE A 413 23.49 -16.24 -3.86
N ARG A 414 24.66 -16.17 -4.51
CA ARG A 414 25.31 -17.34 -5.12
C ARG A 414 25.74 -18.34 -4.05
N ALA A 415 25.51 -19.63 -4.29
CA ALA A 415 25.76 -20.67 -3.29
C ALA A 415 27.26 -21.03 -3.11
N ASP A 416 28.06 -20.97 -4.17
CA ASP A 416 29.45 -21.46 -4.19
C ASP A 416 30.35 -20.97 -3.03
N PRO A 417 30.30 -19.69 -2.58
CA PRO A 417 31.09 -19.24 -1.44
C PRO A 417 30.86 -20.06 -0.17
N MET A 418 29.66 -20.59 0.04
CA MET A 418 29.29 -21.37 1.22
C MET A 418 29.66 -22.86 1.10
N LEU A 419 30.06 -23.32 -0.08
CA LEU A 419 30.34 -24.72 -0.32
C LEU A 419 31.82 -25.05 -0.01
N PRO A 420 32.11 -26.26 0.52
CA PRO A 420 33.45 -26.82 0.49
C PRO A 420 34.04 -26.81 -0.92
N PRO A 421 35.36 -26.61 -1.10
CA PRO A 421 35.97 -26.58 -2.43
C PRO A 421 35.64 -27.78 -3.33
N SER A 422 35.41 -28.96 -2.75
CA SER A 422 35.03 -30.18 -3.47
C SER A 422 33.60 -30.20 -4.02
N LEU A 423 32.72 -29.32 -3.53
CA LEU A 423 31.31 -29.23 -3.91
C LEU A 423 30.98 -27.99 -4.75
N ARG A 424 31.97 -27.11 -4.98
CA ARG A 424 31.80 -25.88 -5.76
C ARG A 424 31.62 -26.17 -7.25
N THR A 425 30.87 -25.30 -7.91
CA THR A 425 30.71 -25.33 -9.36
C THR A 425 32.07 -25.05 -10.03
N PRO A 426 32.53 -25.90 -10.98
CA PRO A 426 33.76 -25.65 -11.71
C PRO A 426 33.72 -24.30 -12.44
N GLY A 427 34.68 -23.43 -12.14
CA GLY A 427 34.74 -22.07 -12.71
C GLY A 427 33.75 -21.06 -12.09
N GLY A 428 33.00 -21.43 -11.05
CA GLY A 428 32.06 -20.53 -10.38
C GLY A 428 32.72 -19.45 -9.52
N LEU A 429 33.94 -19.69 -9.03
CA LEU A 429 34.76 -18.73 -8.29
C LEU A 429 36.13 -18.53 -8.96
N SER A 430 36.70 -17.35 -8.77
CA SER A 430 38.02 -17.00 -9.33
C SER A 430 39.14 -17.89 -8.77
N THR A 431 40.01 -18.36 -9.67
CA THR A 431 41.27 -19.01 -9.34
C THR A 431 42.46 -18.04 -9.35
N ALA A 432 42.21 -16.75 -9.55
CA ALA A 432 43.21 -15.72 -9.35
C ALA A 432 43.21 -15.27 -7.87
N PRO A 433 44.35 -14.83 -7.32
CA PRO A 433 44.39 -14.20 -6.00
C PRO A 433 43.45 -12.99 -5.93
N LEU A 434 43.04 -12.61 -4.71
CA LEU A 434 42.21 -11.44 -4.48
C LEU A 434 42.82 -10.19 -5.11
N SER A 435 41.98 -9.39 -5.79
CA SER A 435 42.41 -8.13 -6.43
C SER A 435 42.97 -7.13 -5.42
N ARG A 436 42.54 -7.21 -4.17
CA ARG A 436 43.05 -6.45 -3.03
C ARG A 436 43.28 -7.40 -1.86
N PRO A 437 44.42 -7.29 -1.14
CA PRO A 437 44.63 -8.08 0.05
C PRO A 437 43.58 -7.74 1.12
N LEU A 438 43.25 -8.71 1.96
CA LEU A 438 42.40 -8.46 3.12
C LEU A 438 43.05 -7.46 4.07
N PRO A 439 42.27 -6.53 4.65
CA PRO A 439 42.80 -5.58 5.61
C PRO A 439 43.18 -6.30 6.92
N GLU A 440 44.17 -5.77 7.63
CA GLU A 440 44.65 -6.34 8.90
C GLU A 440 43.61 -6.33 10.03
N THR A 441 42.52 -5.61 9.81
CA THR A 441 41.36 -5.52 10.70
C THR A 441 40.36 -6.66 10.47
N HIS A 442 40.42 -7.36 9.35
CA HIS A 442 39.50 -8.46 9.04
C HIS A 442 39.84 -9.73 9.85
N PRO A 443 38.84 -10.46 10.41
CA PRO A 443 39.10 -11.65 11.24
C PRO A 443 39.89 -12.78 10.57
N ALA A 444 39.74 -12.92 9.25
CA ALA A 444 40.50 -13.88 8.44
C ALA A 444 41.94 -13.45 8.09
N TYR A 445 42.43 -12.29 8.54
CA TYR A 445 43.81 -11.86 8.31
C TYR A 445 44.78 -12.41 9.39
N PRO A 446 45.99 -12.83 9.02
CA PRO A 446 46.53 -12.94 7.66
C PRO A 446 46.04 -14.21 6.96
N GLN A 447 45.86 -14.13 5.64
CA GLN A 447 45.59 -15.31 4.81
C GLN A 447 46.89 -15.92 4.24
N PRO A 448 46.90 -17.23 3.94
CA PRO A 448 47.99 -17.84 3.19
C PRO A 448 48.26 -17.11 1.87
N ALA A 449 49.54 -16.96 1.52
CA ALA A 449 49.93 -16.33 0.26
C ALA A 449 49.35 -17.11 -0.94
N GLY A 450 48.73 -16.39 -1.88
CA GLY A 450 48.14 -17.00 -3.06
C GLY A 450 46.80 -17.71 -2.84
N LEU A 451 46.15 -17.52 -1.68
CA LEU A 451 44.78 -18.01 -1.49
C LEU A 451 43.84 -17.35 -2.52
N THR A 452 43.09 -18.18 -3.23
CA THR A 452 42.15 -17.77 -4.28
C THR A 452 40.72 -17.92 -3.75
N PRO A 453 39.74 -17.13 -4.23
CA PRO A 453 38.32 -17.33 -3.91
C PRO A 453 37.85 -18.79 -4.05
N ALA A 454 38.31 -19.50 -5.09
CA ALA A 454 38.00 -20.91 -5.32
C ALA A 454 38.57 -21.87 -4.26
N ALA A 455 39.65 -21.50 -3.58
CA ALA A 455 40.28 -22.27 -2.50
C ALA A 455 39.94 -21.76 -1.09
N THR A 456 39.34 -20.57 -0.97
CA THR A 456 38.92 -19.98 0.31
C THR A 456 37.98 -20.94 1.07
N PRO A 457 38.11 -21.10 2.40
CA PRO A 457 37.19 -21.91 3.20
C PRO A 457 35.71 -21.49 3.02
N PRO A 458 34.75 -22.41 3.28
CA PRO A 458 33.33 -22.10 3.21
C PRO A 458 32.93 -20.87 4.03
N LEU A 459 32.22 -19.95 3.38
CA LEU A 459 31.63 -18.79 4.03
C LEU A 459 30.49 -19.22 4.98
N LYS A 460 30.40 -18.57 6.14
CA LYS A 460 29.37 -18.82 7.17
C LYS A 460 28.89 -17.49 7.75
N PHE A 461 27.66 -17.48 8.25
CA PHE A 461 27.21 -16.38 9.11
C PHE A 461 28.05 -16.37 10.38
N ARG A 462 28.41 -15.18 10.87
CA ARG A 462 29.28 -15.02 12.02
C ARG A 462 29.01 -13.74 12.79
N LEU A 463 29.42 -13.74 14.06
CA LEU A 463 29.66 -12.54 14.82
C LEU A 463 30.74 -11.67 14.17
N SER A 464 30.70 -10.40 14.53
CA SER A 464 31.78 -9.47 14.27
C SER A 464 32.95 -9.70 15.21
N GLY A 465 34.17 -9.60 14.70
CA GLY A 465 35.38 -9.66 15.51
C GLY A 465 35.67 -8.36 16.24
N ASP A 466 36.60 -8.40 17.19
CA ASP A 466 36.91 -7.30 18.11
C ASP A 466 37.32 -5.99 17.42
N LYS A 467 37.87 -6.08 16.20
CA LYS A 467 38.30 -4.93 15.41
C LYS A 467 37.23 -4.42 14.45
N GLU A 468 36.15 -5.16 14.27
CA GLU A 468 35.10 -4.82 13.32
C GLU A 468 34.06 -3.93 14.00
N CYS A 469 33.62 -2.89 13.30
CA CYS A 469 32.63 -1.96 13.80
C CYS A 469 31.20 -2.33 13.40
N PHE A 470 30.99 -3.52 12.84
CA PHE A 470 29.68 -4.00 12.44
C PHE A 470 29.13 -4.87 13.57
N SER A 471 27.82 -4.93 13.79
CA SER A 471 27.21 -5.77 14.83
C SER A 471 26.02 -6.50 14.23
N SER A 472 26.24 -7.17 13.09
CA SER A 472 25.20 -7.92 12.39
C SER A 472 25.79 -9.01 11.52
N GLU A 473 25.28 -10.22 11.69
CA GLU A 473 25.55 -11.33 10.79
C GLU A 473 24.99 -11.07 9.37
N SER A 474 23.91 -10.28 9.25
CA SER A 474 23.36 -9.82 7.97
C SER A 474 24.25 -8.79 7.26
N PHE A 475 25.08 -8.06 8.00
CA PHE A 475 26.10 -7.18 7.43
C PHE A 475 27.37 -7.95 7.08
N ASN A 476 27.83 -8.80 8.01
CA ASN A 476 29.11 -9.50 7.88
C ASN A 476 29.12 -10.43 6.66
N PHE A 477 27.98 -11.04 6.32
CA PHE A 477 27.87 -11.92 5.16
C PHE A 477 28.19 -11.23 3.81
N PRO A 478 27.48 -10.16 3.37
CA PRO A 478 27.83 -9.43 2.15
C PRO A 478 29.22 -8.79 2.21
N TYR A 479 29.67 -8.36 3.39
CA TYR A 479 31.03 -7.86 3.59
C TYR A 479 32.08 -8.94 3.30
N ASP A 480 31.91 -10.14 3.85
CA ASP A 480 32.81 -11.27 3.62
C ASP A 480 32.78 -11.75 2.17
N LEU A 481 31.61 -11.74 1.51
CA LEU A 481 31.50 -12.01 0.07
C LEU A 481 32.42 -11.07 -0.74
N ARG A 482 32.39 -9.77 -0.42
CA ARG A 482 33.26 -8.78 -1.07
C ARG A 482 34.73 -8.99 -0.74
N ARG A 483 35.07 -9.28 0.51
CA ARG A 483 36.47 -9.29 1.00
C ARG A 483 37.20 -10.60 0.79
N GLN A 484 36.50 -11.73 0.83
CA GLN A 484 37.10 -13.06 0.73
C GLN A 484 36.87 -13.74 -0.63
N PHE A 485 35.90 -13.25 -1.43
CA PHE A 485 35.53 -13.85 -2.71
C PHE A 485 35.52 -12.88 -3.90
N ASP A 486 35.81 -11.59 -3.67
CA ASP A 486 35.73 -10.50 -4.67
C ASP A 486 34.37 -10.39 -5.38
N MET A 487 33.30 -10.75 -4.66
CA MET A 487 31.93 -10.70 -5.15
C MET A 487 31.31 -9.33 -4.85
N GLN A 488 31.39 -8.42 -5.81
CA GLN A 488 31.06 -7.00 -5.63
C GLN A 488 29.67 -6.60 -6.15
N ARG A 489 29.01 -7.45 -6.94
CA ARG A 489 27.71 -7.16 -7.58
C ARG A 489 26.56 -7.41 -6.61
N ILE A 490 26.48 -6.54 -5.61
CA ILE A 490 25.41 -6.55 -4.59
C ILE A 490 24.40 -5.46 -4.91
N TYR A 491 23.12 -5.83 -5.01
CA TYR A 491 22.04 -4.92 -5.38
C TYR A 491 20.88 -4.94 -4.38
N LEU A 492 20.21 -3.80 -4.24
CA LEU A 492 18.92 -3.68 -3.57
C LEU A 492 17.85 -3.48 -4.65
N ASN A 493 16.86 -4.36 -4.73
CA ASN A 493 15.79 -4.24 -5.72
C ASN A 493 14.55 -3.55 -5.11
N PRO A 494 14.26 -2.29 -5.46
CA PRO A 494 13.15 -1.54 -4.86
C PRO A 494 11.75 -2.05 -5.22
N ARG A 495 11.63 -2.97 -6.20
CA ARG A 495 10.36 -3.62 -6.56
C ARG A 495 9.99 -4.78 -5.64
N VAL A 496 10.97 -5.33 -4.92
CA VAL A 496 10.79 -6.48 -4.04
C VAL A 496 10.44 -5.98 -2.63
N ILE A 497 9.18 -5.62 -2.45
CA ILE A 497 8.67 -5.06 -1.19
C ILE A 497 8.11 -6.18 -0.32
N ASN A 498 8.55 -6.22 0.94
CA ASN A 498 8.10 -7.14 1.96
C ASN A 498 7.86 -6.41 3.29
N ALA A 499 7.18 -7.05 4.24
CA ALA A 499 6.97 -6.50 5.58
C ALA A 499 6.65 -7.59 6.60
N TYR A 500 6.93 -7.34 7.88
CA TYR A 500 6.63 -8.27 8.97
C TYR A 500 5.18 -8.16 9.49
N GLU A 501 4.45 -7.10 9.12
CA GLU A 501 3.07 -6.89 9.55
C GLU A 501 2.15 -6.53 8.37
N TRP A 502 0.96 -7.13 8.32
CA TRP A 502 -0.02 -6.93 7.24
C TRP A 502 -0.35 -5.46 6.95
N LYS A 503 -0.56 -4.66 8.01
CA LYS A 503 -0.88 -3.23 7.85
C LYS A 503 0.22 -2.46 7.12
N TYR A 504 1.48 -2.81 7.35
CA TYR A 504 2.62 -2.18 6.66
C TYR A 504 2.80 -2.77 5.27
N TYR A 505 2.59 -4.08 5.11
CA TYR A 505 2.64 -4.71 3.79
C TYR A 505 1.67 -4.05 2.81
N VAL A 506 0.39 -3.95 3.18
CA VAL A 506 -0.65 -3.30 2.37
C VAL A 506 -0.28 -1.85 2.04
N TRP A 507 0.25 -1.13 3.03
CA TRP A 507 0.61 0.27 2.86
C TRP A 507 1.71 0.47 1.83
N TRP A 508 2.79 -0.28 1.98
CA TRP A 508 4.00 -0.14 1.18
C TRP A 508 3.94 -0.88 -0.15
N LYS A 509 3.09 -1.90 -0.26
CA LYS A 509 2.93 -2.67 -1.50
C LYS A 509 1.83 -2.12 -2.40
N TRP A 510 0.72 -1.64 -1.85
CA TRP A 510 -0.43 -1.22 -2.68
C TRP A 510 -0.64 0.28 -2.68
N ILE A 511 -0.49 0.96 -1.54
CA ILE A 511 -0.85 2.38 -1.44
C ILE A 511 0.28 3.27 -1.94
N THR A 512 1.52 3.04 -1.53
CA THR A 512 2.68 3.81 -2.04
C THR A 512 2.99 3.51 -3.51
N ARG A 513 2.67 2.29 -3.96
CA ARG A 513 2.91 1.82 -5.32
C ARG A 513 1.79 2.17 -6.28
N HIS A 514 0.61 2.55 -5.79
CA HIS A 514 -0.46 3.07 -6.64
C HIS A 514 0.10 4.17 -7.56
N TRP A 515 -0.17 4.08 -8.86
CA TRP A 515 0.50 4.90 -9.88
C TRP A 515 0.40 6.42 -9.64
N VAL A 516 -0.74 6.92 -9.12
CA VAL A 516 -0.92 8.32 -8.69
C VAL A 516 0.02 8.69 -7.52
N VAL A 517 0.11 7.85 -6.49
CA VAL A 517 0.92 8.11 -5.30
C VAL A 517 2.40 8.02 -5.66
N ARG A 518 2.79 7.03 -6.46
CA ARG A 518 4.14 6.89 -7.00
C ARG A 518 4.54 8.10 -7.86
N TRP A 519 3.66 8.54 -8.77
CA TRP A 519 3.88 9.78 -9.54
C TRP A 519 4.08 10.98 -8.61
N TRP A 520 3.25 11.14 -7.58
CA TRP A 520 3.42 12.21 -6.61
C TRP A 520 4.77 12.13 -5.89
N MET A 521 5.12 10.96 -5.35
CA MET A 521 6.39 10.74 -4.65
C MET A 521 7.59 11.06 -5.55
N ARG A 522 7.58 10.57 -6.80
CA ARG A 522 8.66 10.75 -7.77
C ARG A 522 8.75 12.16 -8.33
N ASP A 523 7.64 12.72 -8.80
CA ASP A 523 7.66 13.90 -9.66
C ASP A 523 7.30 15.20 -8.92
N VAL A 524 6.52 15.11 -7.83
CA VAL A 524 6.08 16.27 -7.05
C VAL A 524 6.88 16.42 -5.76
N GLU A 525 6.96 15.35 -4.96
CA GLU A 525 7.62 15.38 -3.66
C GLU A 525 9.14 15.24 -3.77
N LYS A 526 9.63 14.38 -4.67
CA LYS A 526 11.06 14.11 -4.90
C LYS A 526 11.82 13.80 -3.60
N GLY A 527 11.15 13.13 -2.67
CA GLY A 527 11.67 12.80 -1.34
C GLY A 527 11.74 13.98 -0.38
N ASN A 528 11.55 15.23 -0.84
CA ASN A 528 11.58 16.46 -0.03
C ASN A 528 12.75 16.50 0.99
N GLY A 529 13.93 16.02 0.59
CA GLY A 529 15.12 15.96 1.44
C GLY A 529 15.08 14.92 2.58
N MET A 530 14.08 14.04 2.62
CA MET A 530 13.96 13.01 3.65
C MET A 530 15.13 12.03 3.66
N GLN A 531 15.79 11.80 2.52
CA GLN A 531 17.01 11.02 2.43
C GLN A 531 18.15 11.57 3.31
N PHE A 532 18.16 12.88 3.64
CA PHE A 532 19.18 13.45 4.51
C PHE A 532 19.00 13.04 5.99
N ALA A 533 17.83 12.52 6.38
CA ALA A 533 17.59 11.95 7.69
C ALA A 533 18.16 10.52 7.76
N LYS A 534 19.49 10.40 7.84
CA LYS A 534 20.18 9.12 8.00
C LYS A 534 19.69 8.38 9.26
N MET A 535 19.48 7.08 9.13
CA MET A 535 19.23 6.20 10.27
C MET A 535 20.57 5.93 10.96
N VAL A 536 20.73 6.44 12.19
CA VAL A 536 21.92 6.21 13.01
C VAL A 536 21.50 5.67 14.37
N ILE A 537 21.98 4.48 14.70
CA ILE A 537 21.93 3.95 16.06
C ILE A 537 23.09 4.58 16.85
N GLY A 538 22.79 5.39 17.86
CA GLY A 538 23.79 6.11 18.67
C GLY A 538 23.96 7.58 18.29
N ASP A 539 25.07 8.20 18.71
CA ASP A 539 25.36 9.62 18.44
C ASP A 539 25.84 9.84 16.99
N ALA A 540 25.01 10.45 16.16
CA ALA A 540 25.32 10.74 14.76
C ALA A 540 26.65 11.49 14.53
N LYS A 541 27.15 12.27 15.50
CA LYS A 541 28.44 12.98 15.37
C LYS A 541 29.65 12.05 15.50
N ARG A 542 29.45 10.82 15.99
CA ARG A 542 30.48 9.81 16.22
C ARG A 542 30.52 8.72 15.15
N VAL A 543 29.72 8.85 14.08
CA VAL A 543 29.81 7.98 12.91
C VAL A 543 31.22 8.08 12.34
N TRP A 544 31.82 6.93 12.07
CA TRP A 544 33.15 6.79 11.52
C TRP A 544 33.17 5.71 10.44
N THR A 545 34.23 5.61 9.66
CA THR A 545 34.34 4.63 8.56
C THR A 545 35.34 3.54 8.92
N TRP A 546 34.93 2.28 8.83
CA TRP A 546 35.77 1.11 8.96
C TRP A 546 35.74 0.30 7.67
N ASP A 547 36.92 0.06 7.10
CA ASP A 547 37.11 -0.71 5.87
C ASP A 547 36.10 -0.39 4.74
N GLY A 548 35.87 0.91 4.54
CA GLY A 548 34.99 1.44 3.50
C GLY A 548 33.51 1.56 3.88
N GLY A 549 33.06 1.02 5.02
CA GLY A 549 31.69 1.15 5.52
C GLY A 549 31.55 2.09 6.73
N GLU A 550 30.52 2.92 6.77
CA GLU A 550 30.16 3.75 7.93
C GLU A 550 29.63 2.86 9.07
N CYS A 551 30.10 3.14 10.28
CA CYS A 551 29.79 2.42 11.49
C CYS A 551 28.72 3.16 12.30
N HIS A 552 27.85 2.40 12.96
CA HIS A 552 26.98 2.97 13.98
C HIS A 552 27.77 3.12 15.30
N PRO A 553 27.72 4.28 15.96
CA PRO A 553 28.40 4.51 17.23
C PRO A 553 27.53 4.05 18.41
N TRP A 554 27.36 2.73 18.53
CA TRP A 554 26.64 2.08 19.64
C TRP A 554 27.38 2.12 20.97
#